data_AF-A0A2H5Y9W8-F1
#
_entry.id   AF-A0A2H5Y9W8-F1
#
_cell.length_a   1.000
_cell.length_b   1.000
_cell.length_c   1.000
_cell.angle_alpha   90.00
_cell.angle_beta   90.00
_cell.angle_gamma   90.00
#
_symmetry.space_group_name_H-M   'P 1'
#
loop_
_entity.id
_entity.type
_entity.pdbx_description
1 polymer ?
#
loop_
_entity_poly.entity_id
_entity_poly.type
_entity_poly.pdbx_seq_one_letter_code
_entity_poly.pdbx_strand_id
1 'polypeptide(L)'
;MRPFVLIVIGASIRSAFPAVALSPPDPFQRTDSAPEQRPFGLPFAEPPGPDTWLMVQPYGNTIGAFRQRKTTYRAGQGLHFGIDFAARCGTPVVAIGDGMVSEVDALFHGAAPHNLMIDHPNGYASFYGHLLERPPLSPGQPVRRGQVIGKVGDPDGTCRSRPHLHLEIRDAPAHRRAYNPVLLIEADWDSLALIGGFSRGFQKDLADPRRWQFLDDQPEVVFGGPLLNDFANPWPPEWREP
;
A
#
# COMPACT_ATOMS: atom_id res chain seq x y z
N MET A 1 51.88 8.75 -75.29
CA MET A 1 51.09 9.23 -76.45
C MET A 1 49.63 8.92 -76.18
N ARG A 2 48.77 9.95 -76.29
CA ARG A 2 47.29 10.06 -76.42
C ARG A 2 46.41 8.78 -76.48
N PRO A 3 45.06 8.87 -76.26
CA PRO A 3 44.29 9.53 -75.20
C PRO A 3 43.05 8.66 -74.72
N PHE A 4 42.31 9.19 -73.73
CA PHE A 4 40.87 9.03 -73.42
C PHE A 4 40.03 7.89 -74.05
N VAL A 5 39.21 7.21 -73.24
CA VAL A 5 37.74 7.19 -73.37
C VAL A 5 37.09 6.96 -71.99
N LEU A 6 36.18 7.87 -71.62
CA LEU A 6 35.25 7.78 -70.50
C LEU A 6 33.96 7.09 -70.99
N ILE A 7 33.55 5.99 -70.35
CA ILE A 7 32.22 5.39 -70.54
C ILE A 7 31.54 5.34 -69.17
N VAL A 8 30.50 6.15 -69.03
CA VAL A 8 29.55 6.11 -67.91
C VAL A 8 28.45 5.12 -68.29
N ILE A 9 28.37 3.98 -67.60
CA ILE A 9 27.23 3.07 -67.69
C ILE A 9 26.44 3.19 -66.39
N GLY A 10 25.25 3.78 -66.48
CA GLY A 10 24.30 3.83 -65.38
C GLY A 10 23.75 2.43 -65.10
N ALA A 11 23.99 1.92 -63.89
CA ALA A 11 23.34 0.74 -63.37
C ALA A 11 22.29 1.18 -62.34
N SER A 12 21.02 1.13 -62.73
CA SER A 12 19.88 1.36 -61.83
C SER A 12 19.70 0.12 -60.95
N ILE A 13 20.15 0.18 -59.71
CA ILE A 13 19.91 -0.88 -58.71
C ILE A 13 18.47 -0.69 -58.19
N ARG A 14 17.53 -1.53 -58.63
CA ARG A 14 16.22 -1.67 -57.97
C ARG A 14 16.40 -2.58 -56.76
N SER A 15 16.39 -2.03 -55.54
CA SER A 15 16.27 -2.84 -54.32
C SER A 15 14.80 -3.21 -54.12
N ALA A 16 14.46 -4.48 -54.34
CA ALA A 16 13.17 -5.02 -53.90
C ALA A 16 13.28 -5.37 -52.41
N PHE A 17 12.77 -4.49 -51.54
CA PHE A 17 12.45 -4.87 -50.17
C PHE A 17 11.10 -5.59 -50.18
N PRO A 18 10.94 -6.75 -49.52
CA PRO A 18 9.62 -7.33 -49.37
C PRO A 18 8.79 -6.41 -48.48
N ALA A 19 7.58 -6.07 -48.92
CA ALA A 19 6.61 -5.41 -48.07
C ALA A 19 6.18 -6.39 -46.98
N VAL A 20 6.70 -6.20 -45.76
CA VAL A 20 6.16 -6.86 -44.57
C VAL A 20 4.79 -6.24 -44.32
N ALA A 21 3.73 -6.97 -44.64
CA ALA A 21 2.39 -6.59 -44.22
C ALA A 21 2.35 -6.64 -42.68
N LEU A 22 2.29 -5.48 -42.04
CA LEU A 22 2.05 -5.39 -40.61
C LEU A 22 0.62 -5.85 -40.36
N SER A 23 0.45 -7.01 -39.75
CA SER A 23 -0.84 -7.43 -39.19
C SER A 23 -1.32 -6.35 -38.20
N PRO A 24 -2.63 -6.03 -38.17
CA PRO A 24 -3.16 -5.13 -37.16
C PRO A 24 -2.84 -5.70 -35.76
N PRO A 25 -2.53 -4.83 -34.78
CA PRO A 25 -2.24 -5.27 -33.43
C PRO A 25 -3.44 -6.05 -32.87
N ASP A 26 -3.14 -7.17 -32.22
CA ASP A 26 -4.14 -7.99 -31.54
C ASP A 26 -4.82 -7.13 -30.46
N PRO A 27 -6.15 -6.91 -30.52
CA PRO A 27 -6.87 -6.11 -29.52
C PRO A 27 -6.84 -6.71 -28.11
N PHE A 28 -6.30 -7.93 -27.95
CA PHE A 28 -6.13 -8.60 -26.67
C PHE A 28 -4.69 -8.64 -26.16
N GLN A 29 -3.71 -8.14 -26.92
CA GLN A 29 -2.39 -7.86 -26.35
C GLN A 29 -2.50 -6.60 -25.49
N ARG A 30 -2.73 -6.81 -24.20
CA ARG A 30 -2.41 -5.82 -23.17
C ARG A 30 -0.97 -5.37 -23.45
N THR A 31 -0.77 -4.09 -23.71
CA THR A 31 0.56 -3.51 -23.69
C THR A 31 1.07 -3.73 -22.27
N ASP A 32 1.89 -4.76 -22.08
CA ASP A 32 2.62 -4.99 -20.83
C ASP A 32 3.65 -3.86 -20.72
N SER A 33 3.18 -2.67 -20.32
CA SER A 33 4.03 -1.77 -19.55
C SER A 33 4.55 -2.61 -18.39
N ALA A 34 5.88 -2.76 -18.29
CA ALA A 34 6.51 -3.37 -17.13
C ALA A 34 5.78 -2.84 -15.88
N PRO A 35 5.33 -3.71 -14.95
CA PRO A 35 4.60 -3.25 -13.78
C PRO A 35 5.46 -2.17 -13.13
N GLU A 36 4.90 -0.97 -12.95
CA GLU A 36 5.56 0.09 -12.21
C GLU A 36 5.97 -0.52 -10.87
N GLN A 37 7.27 -0.68 -10.66
CA GLN A 37 7.78 -1.40 -9.49
C GLN A 37 7.32 -0.63 -8.26
N ARG A 38 6.46 -1.28 -7.47
CA ARG A 38 5.97 -0.70 -6.23
C ARG A 38 7.17 -0.37 -5.33
N PRO A 39 7.25 0.86 -4.77
CA PRO A 39 8.47 1.35 -4.16
C PRO A 39 8.84 0.67 -2.83
N PHE A 40 7.88 -0.02 -2.19
CA PHE A 40 8.06 -0.56 -0.85
C PHE A 40 7.94 -2.09 -0.79
N GLY A 41 8.60 -2.68 0.22
CA GLY A 41 8.45 -4.09 0.57
C GLY A 41 7.47 -4.32 1.73
N LEU A 42 7.33 -5.58 2.14
CA LEU A 42 6.56 -5.96 3.33
C LEU A 42 7.30 -5.57 4.63
N PRO A 43 6.57 -5.33 5.73
CA PRO A 43 7.15 -4.92 7.01
C PRO A 43 7.73 -6.08 7.85
N PHE A 44 7.88 -7.27 7.24
CA PHE A 44 8.43 -8.47 7.87
C PHE A 44 9.45 -9.13 6.95
N ALA A 45 10.50 -9.72 7.53
CA ALA A 45 11.51 -10.46 6.77
C ALA A 45 11.06 -11.90 6.44
N GLU A 46 10.21 -12.49 7.28
CA GLU A 46 9.68 -13.84 7.09
C GLU A 46 8.46 -13.82 6.17
N PRO A 47 8.20 -14.90 5.40
CA PRO A 47 6.99 -15.02 4.60
C PRO A 47 5.72 -15.13 5.48
N PRO A 48 4.53 -14.77 4.94
CA PRO A 48 3.26 -14.92 5.66
C PRO A 48 2.94 -16.39 5.92
N GLY A 49 2.31 -16.67 7.06
CA GLY A 49 2.02 -18.03 7.49
C GLY A 49 1.34 -18.10 8.86
N PRO A 50 0.78 -19.26 9.23
CA PRO A 50 0.02 -19.43 10.47
C PRO A 50 0.85 -19.18 11.74
N ASP A 51 2.16 -19.38 11.66
CA ASP A 51 3.08 -19.20 12.79
C ASP A 51 3.86 -17.87 12.75
N THR A 52 3.74 -17.10 11.67
CA THR A 52 4.46 -15.85 11.45
C THR A 52 3.52 -14.66 11.54
N TRP A 53 2.97 -14.21 10.42
CA TRP A 53 2.07 -13.09 10.30
C TRP A 53 1.04 -13.31 9.19
N LEU A 54 -0.13 -12.69 9.35
CA LEU A 54 -1.23 -12.69 8.38
C LEU A 54 -1.86 -11.30 8.31
N MET A 55 -2.35 -10.91 7.12
CA MET A 55 -3.15 -9.70 6.97
C MET A 55 -4.53 -9.92 7.61
N VAL A 56 -4.95 -9.05 8.53
CA VAL A 56 -6.22 -9.20 9.25
C VAL A 56 -7.21 -8.07 9.00
N GLN A 57 -6.74 -6.88 8.65
CA GLN A 57 -7.60 -5.77 8.25
C GLN A 57 -6.92 -4.97 7.13
N PRO A 58 -7.50 -4.90 5.92
CA PRO A 58 -6.94 -4.10 4.83
C PRO A 58 -7.25 -2.61 5.02
N TYR A 59 -6.58 -1.79 4.23
CA TYR A 59 -6.88 -0.37 4.07
C TYR A 59 -8.29 -0.17 3.48
N GLY A 60 -8.95 0.93 3.85
CA GLY A 60 -10.21 1.38 3.26
C GLY A 60 -11.45 1.10 4.10
N ASN A 61 -12.59 0.97 3.41
CA ASN A 61 -13.92 0.96 4.01
C ASN A 61 -14.31 -0.39 4.60
N THR A 62 -13.46 -0.96 5.45
CA THR A 62 -13.76 -2.25 6.10
C THR A 62 -15.02 -2.14 6.96
N ILE A 63 -15.76 -3.25 7.13
CA ILE A 63 -16.98 -3.25 7.96
C ILE A 63 -16.69 -2.80 9.39
N GLY A 64 -15.55 -3.21 9.95
CA GLY A 64 -15.07 -2.76 11.26
C GLY A 64 -14.84 -1.25 11.30
N ALA A 65 -14.22 -0.69 10.25
CA ALA A 65 -14.00 0.74 10.14
C ALA A 65 -15.30 1.54 10.02
N PHE A 66 -16.22 1.11 9.16
CA PHE A 66 -17.52 1.74 9.02
C PHE A 66 -18.30 1.77 10.34
N ARG A 67 -18.32 0.67 11.10
CA ARG A 67 -18.99 0.62 12.42
C ARG A 67 -18.38 1.58 13.44
N GLN A 68 -17.07 1.83 13.34
CA GLN A 68 -16.32 2.72 14.24
C GLN A 68 -15.97 4.06 13.57
N ARG A 69 -16.65 4.44 12.49
CA ARG A 69 -16.29 5.62 11.67
C ARG A 69 -16.39 6.93 12.44
N LYS A 70 -17.25 6.97 13.46
CA LYS A 70 -17.46 8.15 14.34
C LYS A 70 -16.57 8.15 15.59
N THR A 71 -15.82 7.07 15.82
CA THR A 71 -14.93 6.88 16.99
C THR A 71 -13.49 6.64 16.52
N THR A 72 -13.01 5.40 16.58
CA THR A 72 -11.61 4.99 16.30
C THR A 72 -11.10 5.50 14.97
N TYR A 73 -11.93 5.49 13.93
CA TYR A 73 -11.51 5.86 12.57
C TYR A 73 -11.94 7.27 12.17
N ARG A 74 -12.42 8.10 13.10
CA ARG A 74 -12.93 9.43 12.78
C ARG A 74 -11.86 10.33 12.16
N ALA A 75 -10.63 10.26 12.66
CA ALA A 75 -9.53 11.05 12.13
C ALA A 75 -9.21 10.71 10.67
N GLY A 76 -9.37 9.44 10.27
CA GLY A 76 -9.17 8.97 8.90
C GLY A 76 -10.44 8.91 8.06
N GLN A 77 -11.33 9.90 8.24
CA GLN A 77 -12.59 10.03 7.48
C GLN A 77 -13.52 8.81 7.56
N GLY A 78 -13.39 8.01 8.62
CA GLY A 78 -14.19 6.82 8.85
C GLY A 78 -13.64 5.53 8.24
N LEU A 79 -12.50 5.59 7.54
CA LEU A 79 -11.86 4.45 6.89
C LEU A 79 -10.74 3.88 7.76
N HIS A 80 -10.38 2.62 7.51
CA HIS A 80 -9.11 2.11 8.00
C HIS A 80 -7.99 2.70 7.14
N PHE A 81 -7.13 3.52 7.72
CA PHE A 81 -6.14 4.31 6.98
C PHE A 81 -4.74 3.66 6.97
N GLY A 82 -4.68 2.36 7.26
CA GLY A 82 -3.49 1.51 7.19
C GLY A 82 -3.86 0.07 6.85
N ILE A 83 -2.91 -0.86 6.97
CA ILE A 83 -3.12 -2.30 6.93
C ILE A 83 -2.67 -2.88 8.27
N ASP A 84 -3.50 -3.77 8.83
CA ASP A 84 -3.18 -4.49 10.04
C ASP A 84 -2.68 -5.89 9.73
N PHE A 85 -1.49 -6.20 10.24
CA PHE A 85 -0.87 -7.52 10.14
C PHE A 85 -0.83 -8.16 11.52
N ALA A 86 -1.64 -9.19 11.75
CA ALA A 86 -1.57 -9.97 12.97
C ALA A 86 -0.26 -10.75 12.99
N ALA A 87 0.48 -10.61 14.09
CA ALA A 87 1.69 -11.35 14.37
C ALA A 87 1.86 -11.40 15.89
N ARG A 88 2.64 -12.37 16.39
CA ARG A 88 2.91 -12.47 17.83
C ARG A 88 3.62 -11.19 18.31
N CYS A 89 3.34 -10.77 19.53
CA CYS A 89 4.17 -9.75 20.17
C CYS A 89 5.64 -10.17 20.14
N GLY A 90 6.52 -9.21 19.87
CA GLY A 90 7.96 -9.45 19.76
C GLY A 90 8.43 -9.82 18.35
N THR A 91 7.53 -10.13 17.41
CA THR A 91 7.90 -10.36 16.00
C THR A 91 8.64 -9.15 15.46
N PRO A 92 9.87 -9.30 14.89
CA PRO A 92 10.63 -8.18 14.36
C PRO A 92 9.90 -7.47 13.21
N VAL A 93 9.81 -6.14 13.28
CA VAL A 93 9.28 -5.29 12.22
C VAL A 93 10.45 -4.64 11.50
N VAL A 94 10.42 -4.67 10.17
CA VAL A 94 11.46 -4.07 9.32
C VAL A 94 10.94 -2.86 8.55
N ALA A 95 11.83 -1.92 8.23
CA ALA A 95 11.50 -0.78 7.40
C ALA A 95 11.11 -1.23 5.98
N ILE A 96 9.97 -0.77 5.48
CA ILE A 96 9.46 -1.14 4.15
C ILE A 96 10.29 -0.52 3.00
N GLY A 97 11.06 0.52 3.29
CA GLY A 97 11.88 1.27 2.34
C GLY A 97 13.01 2.02 3.03
N ASP A 98 13.99 2.49 2.25
CA ASP A 98 15.04 3.39 2.72
C ASP A 98 14.44 4.74 3.13
N GLY A 99 14.95 5.35 4.20
CA GLY A 99 14.40 6.62 4.66
C GLY A 99 15.14 7.21 5.85
N MET A 100 14.53 8.23 6.43
CA MET A 100 15.00 8.91 7.63
C MET A 100 13.88 8.92 8.66
N VAL A 101 14.19 8.54 9.90
CA VAL A 101 13.24 8.59 11.01
C VAL A 101 12.83 10.04 11.20
N SER A 102 11.54 10.33 11.05
CA SER A 102 10.99 11.68 11.28
C SER A 102 10.49 11.81 12.71
N GLU A 103 9.80 10.78 13.23
CA GLU A 103 9.19 10.84 14.56
C GLU A 103 9.26 9.48 15.27
N VAL A 104 9.38 9.52 16.60
CA VAL A 104 9.39 8.35 17.50
C VAL A 104 8.42 8.63 18.64
N ASP A 105 7.46 7.72 18.88
CA ASP A 105 6.40 7.86 19.88
C ASP A 105 5.56 9.15 19.73
N ALA A 106 5.20 9.47 18.50
CA ALA A 106 4.29 10.55 18.16
C ALA A 106 2.83 10.19 18.45
N LEU A 107 2.46 10.17 19.74
CA LEU A 107 1.14 9.69 20.19
C LEU A 107 -0.05 10.47 19.62
N PHE A 108 0.15 11.70 19.14
CA PHE A 108 -0.89 12.49 18.50
C PHE A 108 -1.35 11.90 17.15
N HIS A 109 -0.54 11.05 16.52
CA HIS A 109 -0.94 10.26 15.36
C HIS A 109 -1.76 9.01 15.73
N GLY A 110 -1.90 8.69 17.02
CA GLY A 110 -2.59 7.51 17.51
C GLY A 110 -1.71 6.26 17.57
N ALA A 111 -2.35 5.08 17.44
CA ALA A 111 -1.71 3.77 17.43
C ALA A 111 -0.76 3.47 18.62
N ALA A 112 -1.23 3.75 19.83
CA ALA A 112 -0.57 3.40 21.10
C ALA A 112 -0.23 1.89 21.21
N PRO A 113 0.73 1.47 22.04
CA PRO A 113 1.49 2.29 22.99
C PRO A 113 2.68 3.02 22.37
N HIS A 114 3.27 2.47 21.31
CA HIS A 114 4.46 3.02 20.67
C HIS A 114 4.30 3.06 19.15
N ASN A 115 4.91 4.07 18.53
CA ASN A 115 4.86 4.23 17.09
C ASN A 115 6.16 4.84 16.51
N LEU A 116 6.32 4.70 15.20
CA LEU A 116 7.48 5.19 14.45
C LEU A 116 7.01 5.78 13.12
N MET A 117 7.54 6.94 12.74
CA MET A 117 7.38 7.52 11.42
C MET A 117 8.74 7.57 10.71
N ILE A 118 8.78 7.12 9.46
CA ILE A 118 9.96 7.19 8.59
C ILE A 118 9.57 7.90 7.30
N ASP A 119 10.26 8.99 6.99
CA ASP A 119 10.11 9.72 5.73
C ASP A 119 11.03 9.11 4.67
N HIS A 120 10.47 8.87 3.48
CA HIS A 120 11.15 8.27 2.34
C HIS A 120 11.49 9.33 1.28
N PRO A 121 12.58 9.15 0.51
CA PRO A 121 13.03 10.14 -0.48
C PRO A 121 12.07 10.34 -1.66
N ASN A 122 11.10 9.44 -1.84
CA ASN A 122 10.08 9.49 -2.89
C ASN A 122 8.82 10.30 -2.50
N GLY A 123 8.84 11.02 -1.38
CA GLY A 123 7.72 11.87 -0.95
C GLY A 123 6.63 11.16 -0.16
N TYR A 124 6.84 9.89 0.19
CA TYR A 124 5.98 9.14 1.10
C TYR A 124 6.63 9.03 2.49
N ALA A 125 5.82 8.72 3.50
CA ALA A 125 6.27 8.27 4.81
C ALA A 125 5.62 6.93 5.15
N SER A 126 6.30 6.08 5.91
CA SER A 126 5.71 4.90 6.53
C SER A 126 5.52 5.11 8.02
N PHE A 127 4.33 4.77 8.51
CA PHE A 127 3.98 4.82 9.92
C PHE A 127 3.77 3.41 10.46
N TYR A 128 4.43 3.09 11.56
CA TYR A 128 4.38 1.77 12.22
C TYR A 128 3.80 1.96 13.61
N GLY A 129 2.57 1.49 13.82
CA GLY A 129 1.82 1.62 15.06
C GLY A 129 1.78 0.34 15.90
N HIS A 130 1.30 0.49 17.15
CA HIS A 130 1.13 -0.61 18.10
C HIS A 130 2.42 -1.39 18.40
N LEU A 131 3.57 -0.72 18.34
CA LEU A 131 4.87 -1.36 18.61
C LEU A 131 4.96 -1.77 20.09
N LEU A 132 5.68 -2.86 20.36
CA LEU A 132 5.79 -3.45 21.71
C LEU A 132 6.50 -2.52 22.69
N GLU A 133 7.50 -1.81 22.20
CA GLU A 133 8.38 -0.94 22.97
C GLU A 133 8.75 0.27 22.13
N ARG A 134 9.18 1.36 22.79
CA ARG A 134 9.69 2.54 22.10
C ARG A 134 10.81 2.12 21.13
N PRO A 135 10.71 2.47 19.83
CA PRO A 135 11.75 2.17 18.86
C PRO A 135 13.12 2.67 19.33
N PRO A 136 14.19 1.85 19.24
CA PRO A 136 15.55 2.26 19.64
C PRO A 136 16.21 3.11 18.54
N LEU A 137 15.47 4.09 18.03
CA LEU A 137 15.84 4.99 16.94
C LEU A 137 15.64 6.45 17.39
N SER A 138 16.24 7.39 16.66
CA SER A 138 16.07 8.83 16.92
C SER A 138 15.65 9.57 15.66
N PRO A 139 14.85 10.65 15.76
CA PRO A 139 14.61 11.55 14.63
C PRO A 139 15.92 12.00 13.96
N GLY A 140 15.93 12.02 12.62
CA GLY A 140 17.11 12.27 11.79
C GLY A 140 18.00 11.04 11.54
N GLN A 141 17.72 9.89 12.16
CA GLN A 141 18.49 8.68 11.93
C GLN A 141 18.13 8.04 10.57
N PRO A 142 19.10 7.72 9.71
CA PRO A 142 18.84 6.98 8.48
C PRO A 142 18.52 5.51 8.78
N VAL A 143 17.59 4.95 8.01
CA VAL A 143 17.22 3.53 8.04
C VAL A 143 17.24 2.97 6.62
N ARG A 144 17.55 1.69 6.49
CA ARG A 144 17.53 0.97 5.21
C ARG A 144 16.32 0.03 5.12
N ARG A 145 15.80 -0.22 3.92
CA ARG A 145 14.81 -1.26 3.65
C ARG A 145 15.28 -2.58 4.25
N GLY A 146 14.40 -3.27 4.96
CA GLY A 146 14.70 -4.52 5.64
C GLY A 146 15.44 -4.39 6.98
N GLN A 147 15.86 -3.18 7.39
CA GLN A 147 16.43 -2.96 8.72
C GLN A 147 15.35 -3.15 9.79
N VAL A 148 15.67 -3.89 10.86
CA VAL A 148 14.78 -4.00 12.03
C VAL A 148 14.66 -2.64 12.72
N ILE A 149 13.43 -2.18 12.88
CA ILE A 149 13.08 -0.86 13.41
C ILE A 149 12.24 -0.94 14.68
N GLY A 150 11.72 -2.12 15.01
CA GLY A 150 10.89 -2.34 16.18
C GLY A 150 10.39 -3.77 16.24
N LYS A 151 9.39 -4.00 17.09
CA LYS A 151 8.73 -5.29 17.26
C LYS A 151 7.23 -5.08 17.33
N VAL A 152 6.47 -6.04 16.80
CA VAL A 152 5.01 -6.08 16.92
C VAL A 152 4.63 -6.07 18.38
N GLY A 153 3.69 -5.20 18.74
CA GLY A 153 3.08 -5.15 20.05
C GLY A 153 1.59 -5.43 19.98
N ASP A 154 0.85 -4.77 20.85
CA ASP A 154 -0.58 -4.93 21.03
C ASP A 154 -1.15 -3.56 21.44
N PRO A 155 -2.26 -3.10 20.84
CA PRO A 155 -2.84 -1.80 21.17
C PRO A 155 -3.19 -1.64 22.66
N ASP A 156 -3.54 -2.75 23.33
CA ASP A 156 -3.89 -2.75 24.75
C ASP A 156 -2.65 -3.00 25.64
N GLY A 157 -1.46 -3.19 25.04
CA GLY A 157 -0.20 -3.45 25.73
C GLY A 157 -0.12 -4.81 26.44
N THR A 158 -1.08 -5.72 26.20
CA THR A 158 -1.20 -6.97 26.97
C THR A 158 -0.56 -8.17 26.29
N CYS A 159 -0.37 -8.08 24.97
CA CYS A 159 0.02 -9.19 24.11
C CYS A 159 -0.93 -10.40 24.16
N ARG A 160 -2.18 -10.19 24.59
CA ARG A 160 -3.22 -11.22 24.71
C ARG A 160 -4.54 -10.86 24.04
N SER A 161 -4.78 -9.59 23.72
CA SER A 161 -6.02 -9.17 23.08
C SER A 161 -5.94 -9.31 21.56
N ARG A 162 -5.20 -8.43 20.89
CA ARG A 162 -5.08 -8.39 19.43
C ARG A 162 -3.67 -7.99 18.99
N PRO A 163 -2.62 -8.79 19.23
CA PRO A 163 -1.27 -8.44 18.77
C PRO A 163 -1.22 -8.27 17.24
N HIS A 164 -0.84 -7.08 16.78
CA HIS A 164 -0.70 -6.77 15.36
C HIS A 164 0.18 -5.53 15.15
N LEU A 165 0.72 -5.42 13.94
CA LEU A 165 1.31 -4.17 13.42
C LEU A 165 0.23 -3.42 12.65
N HIS A 166 0.06 -2.13 12.96
CA HIS A 166 -0.67 -1.19 12.09
C HIS A 166 0.33 -0.47 11.19
N LEU A 167 0.23 -0.62 9.88
CA LEU A 167 1.11 0.01 8.90
C LEU A 167 0.35 1.00 8.03
N GLU A 168 0.80 2.24 7.97
CA GLU A 168 0.26 3.24 7.05
C GLU A 168 1.33 3.74 6.08
N ILE A 169 0.87 4.26 4.94
CA ILE A 169 1.71 5.08 4.05
C ILE A 169 1.07 6.46 3.95
N ARG A 170 1.84 7.51 4.23
CA ARG A 170 1.39 8.90 4.22
C ARG A 170 2.20 9.76 3.26
N ASP A 171 1.78 11.00 3.04
CA ASP A 171 2.60 12.01 2.36
C ASP A 171 3.70 12.53 3.30
N ALA A 172 4.93 12.62 2.81
CA ALA A 172 6.02 13.27 3.53
C ALA A 172 6.26 14.68 2.97
N PRO A 173 6.65 15.66 3.80
CA PRO A 173 6.85 15.57 5.26
C PRO A 173 5.60 15.98 6.06
N ALA A 174 4.44 16.16 5.40
CA ALA A 174 3.28 16.76 6.05
C ALA A 174 2.43 15.77 6.85
N HIS A 175 2.44 14.49 6.47
CA HIS A 175 1.70 13.37 7.07
C HIS A 175 0.19 13.63 7.22
N ARG A 176 -0.40 14.36 6.25
CA ARG A 176 -1.80 14.80 6.24
C ARG A 176 -2.71 13.92 5.41
N ARG A 177 -2.14 13.08 4.54
CA ARG A 177 -2.87 12.19 3.64
C ARG A 177 -2.31 10.78 3.77
N ALA A 178 -3.18 9.79 3.94
CA ALA A 178 -2.83 8.38 3.88
C ALA A 178 -3.23 7.77 2.53
N TYR A 179 -2.33 6.99 1.96
CA TYR A 179 -2.47 6.29 0.70
C TYR A 179 -2.70 4.80 0.94
N ASN A 180 -3.36 4.16 -0.01
CA ASN A 180 -3.61 2.73 0.01
C ASN A 180 -2.29 1.94 -0.15
N PRO A 181 -1.80 1.20 0.87
CA PRO A 181 -0.52 0.51 0.77
C PRO A 181 -0.50 -0.64 -0.25
N VAL A 182 -1.67 -1.17 -0.63
CA VAL A 182 -1.80 -2.22 -1.67
C VAL A 182 -1.22 -1.74 -3.01
N LEU A 183 -1.34 -0.44 -3.31
CA LEU A 183 -0.82 0.16 -4.53
C LEU A 183 0.70 0.41 -4.49
N LEU A 184 1.30 0.44 -3.29
CA LEU A 184 2.66 0.95 -3.07
C LEU A 184 3.63 -0.09 -2.51
N ILE A 185 3.14 -1.22 -2.01
CA ILE A 185 3.95 -2.34 -1.49
C ILE A 185 3.88 -3.53 -2.46
N GLU A 186 5.06 -4.03 -2.81
CA GLU A 186 5.25 -5.26 -3.59
C GLU A 186 4.90 -6.49 -2.73
N ALA A 187 3.75 -7.11 -3.04
CA ALA A 187 3.28 -8.33 -2.40
C ALA A 187 2.20 -9.01 -3.27
N ASP A 188 2.00 -10.31 -3.05
CA ASP A 188 0.84 -11.06 -3.55
C ASP A 188 -0.38 -10.80 -2.67
N TRP A 189 -1.01 -9.64 -2.90
CA TRP A 189 -2.16 -9.19 -2.12
C TRP A 189 -3.38 -10.09 -2.27
N ASP A 190 -3.55 -10.73 -3.42
CA ASP A 190 -4.67 -11.65 -3.66
C ASP A 190 -4.54 -12.86 -2.73
N SER A 191 -3.35 -13.48 -2.68
CA SER A 191 -3.10 -14.60 -1.75
C SER A 191 -3.21 -14.17 -0.28
N LEU A 192 -2.69 -13.00 0.08
CA LEU A 192 -2.79 -12.48 1.44
C LEU A 192 -4.23 -12.18 1.87
N ALA A 193 -5.09 -11.78 0.93
CA ALA A 193 -6.49 -11.49 1.20
C ALA A 193 -7.34 -12.75 1.39
N LEU A 194 -6.91 -13.87 0.80
CA LEU A 194 -7.58 -15.16 0.95
C LEU A 194 -7.25 -15.83 2.29
N ILE A 195 -6.08 -15.53 2.85
CA ILE A 195 -5.53 -16.21 4.04
C ILE A 195 -5.43 -15.19 5.17
N GLY A 196 -6.47 -15.08 5.98
CA GLY A 196 -6.49 -14.15 7.11
C GLY A 196 -7.86 -13.88 7.71
N GLY A 197 -7.93 -12.87 8.56
CA GLY A 197 -9.17 -12.44 9.24
C GLY A 197 -10.15 -11.69 8.32
N PHE A 198 -9.71 -11.28 7.14
CA PHE A 198 -10.50 -10.51 6.18
C PHE A 198 -11.33 -11.42 5.26
N SER A 199 -12.52 -11.83 5.71
CA SER A 199 -13.42 -12.70 4.92
C SER A 199 -14.76 -12.07 4.54
N ARG A 200 -15.08 -10.88 5.08
CA ARG A 200 -16.40 -10.25 4.93
C ARG A 200 -16.47 -9.14 3.88
N GLY A 201 -15.35 -8.87 3.21
CA GLY A 201 -15.23 -7.78 2.23
C GLY A 201 -15.38 -6.39 2.86
N PHE A 202 -15.56 -5.41 1.98
CA PHE A 202 -15.77 -4.01 2.35
C PHE A 202 -17.24 -3.69 2.63
N GLN A 203 -17.45 -2.67 3.44
CA GLN A 203 -18.74 -2.01 3.57
C GLN A 203 -19.09 -1.35 2.22
N LYS A 204 -20.31 -1.61 1.75
CA LYS A 204 -20.82 -1.14 0.47
C LYS A 204 -21.82 -0.01 0.65
N ASP A 205 -21.88 0.86 -0.35
CA ASP A 205 -22.99 1.79 -0.56
C ASP A 205 -23.90 1.21 -1.64
N LEU A 206 -25.14 0.87 -1.31
CA LEU A 206 -26.09 0.34 -2.30
C LEU A 206 -26.60 1.40 -3.27
N ALA A 207 -26.39 2.70 -2.99
CA ALA A 207 -26.66 3.77 -3.95
C ALA A 207 -25.56 3.88 -5.03
N ASP A 208 -24.35 3.38 -4.74
CA ASP A 208 -23.23 3.30 -5.68
C ASP A 208 -22.48 1.96 -5.52
N PRO A 209 -23.07 0.85 -6.02
CA PRO A 209 -22.62 -0.50 -5.68
C PRO A 209 -21.29 -0.91 -6.33
N ARG A 210 -20.71 -0.07 -7.20
CA ARG A 210 -19.41 -0.31 -7.84
C ARG A 210 -18.26 0.40 -7.15
N ARG A 211 -18.55 1.31 -6.22
CA ARG A 211 -17.53 2.08 -5.51
C ARG A 211 -16.88 1.24 -4.41
N TRP A 212 -15.55 1.22 -4.36
CA TRP A 212 -14.73 0.68 -3.26
C TRP A 212 -14.99 -0.80 -2.99
N GLN A 213 -15.02 -1.61 -4.06
CA GLN A 213 -15.33 -3.04 -3.97
C GLN A 213 -14.09 -3.92 -3.75
N PHE A 214 -12.89 -3.41 -4.01
CA PHE A 214 -11.65 -4.16 -4.07
C PHE A 214 -10.56 -3.56 -3.19
N LEU A 215 -9.45 -4.30 -3.02
CA LEU A 215 -8.35 -3.84 -2.18
C LEU A 215 -7.65 -2.60 -2.73
N ASP A 216 -7.63 -2.45 -4.05
CA ASP A 216 -6.87 -1.46 -4.81
C ASP A 216 -7.70 -0.23 -5.21
N ASP A 217 -9.03 -0.27 -5.04
CA ASP A 217 -9.94 0.83 -5.41
C ASP A 217 -10.42 1.68 -4.22
N GLN A 218 -9.88 1.45 -3.02
CA GLN A 218 -10.20 2.23 -1.83
C GLN A 218 -9.65 3.67 -1.93
N PRO A 219 -10.38 4.68 -1.44
CA PRO A 219 -10.02 6.08 -1.63
C PRO A 219 -8.88 6.47 -0.69
N GLU A 220 -8.11 7.48 -1.08
CA GLU A 220 -7.17 8.15 -0.18
C GLU A 220 -7.89 8.81 1.00
N VAL A 221 -7.19 8.92 2.12
CA VAL A 221 -7.68 9.55 3.35
C VAL A 221 -6.96 10.86 3.58
N VAL A 222 -7.70 11.95 3.83
CA VAL A 222 -7.19 13.23 4.32
C VAL A 222 -7.53 13.35 5.80
N PHE A 223 -6.51 13.35 6.66
CA PHE A 223 -6.70 13.37 8.11
C PHE A 223 -7.45 14.63 8.56
N GLY A 224 -8.47 14.43 9.42
CA GLY A 224 -9.35 15.48 9.91
C GLY A 224 -10.43 15.94 8.92
N GLY A 225 -10.51 15.32 7.73
CA GLY A 225 -11.57 15.58 6.76
C GLY A 225 -12.96 15.08 7.21
N PRO A 226 -14.02 15.40 6.45
CA PRO A 226 -15.35 14.85 6.68
C PRO A 226 -15.38 13.33 6.46
N LEU A 227 -16.36 12.62 7.02
CA LEU A 227 -16.53 11.20 6.76
C LEU A 227 -16.75 10.94 5.26
N LEU A 228 -16.03 9.96 4.71
CA LEU A 228 -16.21 9.51 3.33
C LEU A 228 -17.25 8.40 3.20
N ASN A 229 -17.50 7.69 4.30
CA ASN A 229 -18.30 6.47 4.33
C ASN A 229 -19.62 6.58 5.10
N ASP A 230 -20.21 7.77 5.28
CA ASP A 230 -21.51 7.90 5.95
C ASP A 230 -22.67 7.65 4.96
N PHE A 231 -22.83 6.39 4.56
CA PHE A 231 -23.78 6.00 3.51
C PHE A 231 -25.22 6.00 4.01
N ALA A 232 -26.16 6.45 3.16
CA ALA A 232 -27.59 6.39 3.45
C ALA A 232 -28.14 4.95 3.34
N ASN A 233 -27.58 4.13 2.44
CA ASN A 233 -28.03 2.75 2.21
C ASN A 233 -26.84 1.75 2.29
N PRO A 234 -26.29 1.53 3.50
CA PRO A 234 -25.11 0.68 3.69
C PRO A 234 -25.43 -0.82 3.56
N TRP A 235 -24.49 -1.61 3.01
CA TRP A 235 -24.49 -3.07 3.14
C TRP A 235 -23.12 -3.62 3.60
N PRO A 236 -23.04 -4.45 4.66
CA PRO A 236 -24.14 -4.89 5.53
C PRO A 236 -24.90 -3.72 6.18
N PRO A 237 -26.19 -3.90 6.49
CA PRO A 237 -26.99 -2.80 7.03
C PRO A 237 -26.44 -2.35 8.38
N GLU A 238 -26.50 -1.05 8.61
CA GLU A 238 -26.27 -0.46 9.93
C GLU A 238 -27.53 -0.68 10.76
N TRP A 239 -27.56 -1.76 11.54
CA TRP A 239 -28.60 -1.94 12.54
C TRP A 239 -28.44 -0.84 13.58
N ARG A 240 -29.33 0.15 13.56
CA ARG A 240 -29.51 1.06 14.69
C ARG A 240 -30.08 0.19 15.81
N GLU A 241 -29.42 0.14 16.96
CA GLU A 241 -30.10 -0.44 18.13
C GLU A 241 -31.41 0.34 18.35
N PRO A 242 -32.53 -0.35 18.61
CA PRO A 242 -33.83 0.28 18.80
C PRO A 242 -33.85 1.30 19.94
#